data_AF-A0A953AA36-F1
#
_entry.id   AF-A0A953AA36-F1
#
_cell.length_a   1.000
_cell.length_b   1.000
_cell.length_c   1.000
_cell.angle_alpha   90.00
_cell.angle_beta   90.00
_cell.angle_gamma   90.00
#
_symmetry.space_group_name_H-M   'P 1'
#
loop_
_entity.id
_entity.type
_entity.pdbx_description
1 polymer ?
#
loop_
_entity_poly.entity_id
_entity_poly.type
_entity_poly.pdbx_seq_one_letter_code
_entity_poly.pdbx_strand_id
1 'polypeptide(L)'
;RGQDDGFALEFSQLAAKLDYGQWRTWPHAEQEAVETALLLCWRLLLAQPPATLVWETAADFLRAMAQCWESPAPFLRLWEEAVGFPPLYHLALFFVGESPGLAEPVEEVWPEAWRRGQWPLLRAWLFSPSTYDRLMALSRQRRQELPAELAEALSFFLNQRRPLF
;
A
#
# COMPACT_ATOMS: atom_id res chain seq x y z
N ARG A 1 12.24 -13.12 -26.71
CA ARG A 1 11.15 -12.52 -27.50
C ARG A 1 10.60 -11.42 -26.62
N GLY A 2 10.89 -10.16 -26.95
CA GLY A 2 10.47 -9.01 -26.18
C GLY A 2 8.96 -8.89 -26.24
N GLN A 3 8.33 -8.98 -25.08
CA GLN A 3 6.94 -8.64 -24.91
C GLN A 3 6.94 -7.17 -24.51
N ASP A 4 6.58 -6.35 -25.49
CA ASP A 4 6.39 -4.92 -25.33
C ASP A 4 5.05 -4.75 -24.59
N ASP A 5 5.09 -4.85 -23.26
CA ASP A 5 3.95 -4.64 -22.37
C ASP A 5 3.71 -3.13 -22.25
N GLY A 6 3.21 -2.55 -23.33
CA GLY A 6 2.90 -1.14 -23.43
C GLY A 6 1.96 -0.68 -22.30
N PHE A 7 2.36 0.41 -21.64
CA PHE A 7 1.53 1.26 -20.78
C PHE A 7 1.07 0.73 -19.42
N ALA A 8 1.68 -0.31 -18.85
CA ALA A 8 1.68 -0.40 -17.39
C ALA A 8 2.51 0.79 -16.90
N LEU A 9 1.86 1.77 -16.25
CA LEU A 9 2.56 2.86 -15.61
C LEU A 9 3.29 2.22 -14.42
N GLU A 10 4.52 1.77 -14.65
CA GLU A 10 5.37 1.25 -13.59
C GLU A 10 5.59 2.42 -12.61
N PHE A 11 4.86 2.43 -11.49
CA PHE A 11 4.94 3.53 -10.54
C PHE A 11 6.37 3.63 -9.99
N SER A 12 7.09 2.50 -9.97
CA SER A 12 8.52 2.45 -9.70
C SER A 12 9.35 3.32 -10.66
N GLN A 13 9.10 3.24 -11.97
CA GLN A 13 9.79 4.08 -12.96
C GLN A 13 9.40 5.55 -12.82
N LEU A 14 8.11 5.84 -12.57
CA LEU A 14 7.65 7.21 -12.31
C LEU A 14 8.34 7.79 -11.07
N ALA A 15 8.34 7.05 -9.97
CA ALA A 15 8.97 7.45 -8.72
C ALA A 15 10.47 7.69 -8.90
N ALA A 16 11.18 6.80 -9.60
CA ALA A 16 12.59 6.96 -9.90
C ALA A 16 12.87 8.24 -10.72
N LYS A 17 12.01 8.57 -11.69
CA LYS A 17 12.13 9.82 -12.47
C LYS A 17 11.85 11.07 -11.62
N LEU A 18 10.85 11.01 -10.74
CA LEU A 18 10.53 12.11 -9.83
C LEU A 18 11.67 12.36 -8.82
N ASP A 19 12.22 11.29 -8.23
CA ASP A 19 13.37 11.36 -7.32
C ASP A 19 14.62 11.90 -8.05
N TYR A 20 14.94 11.35 -9.22
CA TYR A 20 16.05 11.84 -10.06
C TYR A 20 15.91 13.32 -10.44
N GLY A 21 14.70 13.73 -10.82
CA GLY A 21 14.39 15.11 -11.17
C GLY A 21 14.31 16.06 -9.97
N GLN A 22 14.48 15.55 -8.74
CA GLN A 22 14.33 16.29 -7.50
C GLN A 22 13.05 17.13 -7.49
N TRP A 23 11.91 16.50 -7.82
CA TRP A 23 10.65 17.20 -8.08
C TRP A 23 10.19 18.15 -6.96
N ARG A 24 10.62 17.91 -5.72
CA ARG A 24 10.45 18.81 -4.56
C ARG A 24 11.13 20.18 -4.69
N THR A 25 11.99 20.37 -5.67
CA THR A 25 12.67 21.64 -5.97
C THR A 25 12.01 22.41 -7.11
N TRP A 26 11.03 21.81 -7.79
CA TRP A 26 10.31 22.43 -8.90
C TRP A 26 9.39 23.57 -8.42
N PRO A 27 8.87 24.41 -9.32
CA PRO A 27 7.86 25.40 -8.96
C PRO A 27 6.66 24.78 -8.22
N HIS A 28 6.10 25.52 -7.26
CA HIS A 28 5.02 25.04 -6.38
C HIS A 28 3.83 24.44 -7.15
N ALA A 29 3.39 25.10 -8.21
CA ALA A 29 2.27 24.63 -9.03
C ALA A 29 2.54 23.25 -9.67
N GLU A 30 3.79 22.97 -10.02
CA GLU A 30 4.18 21.67 -10.58
C GLU A 30 4.21 20.59 -9.49
N GLN A 31 4.71 20.94 -8.30
CA GLN A 31 4.65 20.04 -7.14
C GLN A 31 3.20 19.66 -6.83
N GLU A 32 2.30 20.64 -6.69
CA GLU A 32 0.88 20.40 -6.43
C GLU A 32 0.22 19.51 -7.49
N ALA A 33 0.58 19.69 -8.76
CA ALA A 33 0.06 18.87 -9.85
C ALA A 33 0.53 17.41 -9.71
N VAL A 34 1.81 17.17 -9.42
CA VAL A 34 2.35 15.83 -9.15
C VAL A 34 1.67 15.21 -7.94
N GLU A 35 1.53 15.97 -6.86
CA GLU A 35 0.90 15.48 -5.63
C GLU A 35 -0.55 15.05 -5.86
N THR A 36 -1.32 15.92 -6.53
CA THR A 36 -2.72 15.67 -6.87
C THR A 36 -2.84 14.44 -7.76
N ALA A 37 -2.00 14.33 -8.79
CA ALA A 37 -2.03 13.19 -9.70
C ALA A 37 -1.75 11.86 -8.98
N LEU A 38 -0.72 11.81 -8.13
CA LEU A 38 -0.37 10.59 -7.38
C LEU A 38 -1.45 10.18 -6.38
N LEU A 39 -2.06 11.14 -5.67
CA LEU A 39 -3.17 10.86 -4.75
C LEU A 39 -4.43 10.41 -5.49
N LEU A 40 -4.68 10.90 -6.71
CA LEU A 40 -5.76 10.43 -7.56
C LEU A 40 -5.51 9.00 -8.07
N CYS A 41 -4.29 8.69 -8.51
CA CYS A 41 -3.90 7.33 -8.89
C CYS A 41 -4.14 6.34 -7.74
N TRP A 42 -3.76 6.72 -6.53
CA TRP A 42 -3.99 5.92 -5.33
C TRP A 42 -5.49 5.64 -5.08
N ARG A 43 -6.34 6.68 -5.17
CA ARG A 43 -7.80 6.51 -5.03
C ARG A 43 -8.38 5.58 -6.10
N LEU A 44 -7.93 5.71 -7.34
CA LEU A 44 -8.37 4.87 -8.44
C LEU A 44 -7.96 3.41 -8.23
N LEU A 45 -6.73 3.17 -7.75
CA LEU A 45 -6.24 1.84 -7.38
C LEU A 45 -7.14 1.21 -6.30
N LEU A 46 -7.41 1.94 -5.22
CA LEU A 46 -8.23 1.45 -4.11
C LEU A 46 -9.69 1.20 -4.50
N ALA A 47 -10.21 1.89 -5.50
CA ALA A 47 -11.60 1.74 -5.96
C ALA A 47 -11.83 0.50 -6.84
N GLN A 48 -10.77 -0.15 -7.34
CA GLN A 48 -10.87 -1.25 -8.29
C GLN A 48 -10.58 -2.61 -7.64
N PRO A 49 -11.28 -3.70 -8.01
CA PRO A 49 -11.01 -5.03 -7.50
C PRO A 49 -9.62 -5.54 -7.95
N PRO A 50 -8.81 -6.10 -7.05
CA PRO A 50 -7.45 -6.57 -7.40
C PRO A 50 -7.43 -7.74 -8.41
N ALA A 51 -8.55 -8.43 -8.61
CA ALA A 51 -8.67 -9.54 -9.57
C ALA A 51 -8.82 -9.11 -11.05
N THR A 52 -8.76 -7.80 -11.36
CA THR A 52 -9.07 -7.28 -12.70
C THR A 52 -7.89 -6.65 -13.45
N LEU A 53 -6.69 -6.53 -12.88
CA LEU A 53 -5.68 -5.65 -13.46
C LEU A 53 -4.30 -6.29 -13.62
N VAL A 54 -3.78 -6.04 -14.80
CA VAL A 54 -2.37 -6.04 -15.23
C VAL A 54 -1.56 -4.96 -14.45
N TRP A 55 -2.04 -4.48 -13.30
CA TRP A 55 -1.53 -3.29 -12.60
C TRP A 55 -0.93 -3.66 -11.24
N GLU A 56 0.03 -2.83 -10.81
CA GLU A 56 0.73 -2.89 -9.53
C GLU A 56 -0.21 -2.99 -8.30
N THR A 57 0.21 -3.76 -7.29
CA THR A 57 -0.56 -3.88 -6.04
C THR A 57 -0.48 -2.60 -5.20
N ALA A 58 -1.35 -2.47 -4.20
CA ALA A 58 -1.25 -1.40 -3.21
C ALA A 58 0.14 -1.36 -2.52
N ALA A 59 0.77 -2.53 -2.33
CA ALA A 59 2.13 -2.61 -1.78
C ALA A 59 3.16 -2.04 -2.76
N ASP A 60 3.07 -2.40 -4.03
CA ASP A 60 4.00 -1.93 -5.06
C ASP A 60 3.91 -0.41 -5.25
N PHE A 61 2.69 0.12 -5.30
CA PHE A 61 2.46 1.57 -5.36
C PHE A 61 3.12 2.29 -4.17
N LEU A 62 2.87 1.82 -2.95
CA LEU A 62 3.43 2.47 -1.75
C LEU A 62 4.96 2.34 -1.70
N ARG A 63 5.53 1.20 -2.13
CA ARG A 63 6.99 1.03 -2.22
C ARG A 63 7.61 2.00 -3.23
N ALA A 64 6.94 2.22 -4.37
CA ALA A 64 7.35 3.20 -5.34
C ALA A 64 7.33 4.61 -4.75
N MET A 65 6.22 5.01 -4.11
CA MET A 65 6.11 6.32 -3.47
C MET A 65 7.17 6.54 -2.39
N ALA A 66 7.57 5.50 -1.67
CA ALA A 66 8.61 5.60 -0.66
C ALA A 66 10.01 5.98 -1.22
N GLN A 67 10.20 5.90 -2.53
CA GLN A 67 11.43 6.35 -3.19
C GLN A 67 11.45 7.87 -3.39
N CYS A 68 10.30 8.50 -3.64
CA CYS A 68 10.22 9.90 -4.07
C CYS A 68 9.35 10.80 -3.18
N TRP A 69 8.74 10.24 -2.13
CA TRP A 69 7.80 10.92 -1.24
C TRP A 69 8.19 10.68 0.22
N GLU A 70 8.07 11.69 1.07
CA GLU A 70 8.69 11.70 2.40
C GLU A 70 7.87 10.95 3.45
N SER A 71 6.55 10.87 3.26
CA SER A 71 5.62 10.35 4.25
C SER A 71 4.49 9.52 3.65
N PRO A 72 4.13 8.37 4.26
CA PRO A 72 2.98 7.58 3.84
C PRO A 72 1.64 8.24 4.21
N ALA A 73 1.64 9.20 5.13
CA ALA A 73 0.43 9.69 5.80
C ALA A 73 -0.72 10.10 4.86
N PRO A 74 -0.49 10.82 3.73
CA PRO A 74 -1.57 11.15 2.79
C PRO A 74 -2.23 9.92 2.19
N PHE A 75 -1.46 8.91 1.80
CA PHE A 75 -1.98 7.68 1.20
C PHE A 75 -2.74 6.83 2.22
N LEU A 76 -2.21 6.72 3.44
CA LEU A 76 -2.86 5.97 4.53
C LEU A 76 -4.19 6.58 4.93
N ARG A 77 -4.26 7.92 5.04
CA ARG A 77 -5.51 8.63 5.31
C ARG A 77 -6.57 8.32 4.25
N LEU A 78 -6.21 8.38 2.97
CA LEU A 78 -7.13 8.04 1.89
C LEU A 78 -7.61 6.59 1.94
N TRP A 79 -6.76 5.67 2.42
CA TRP A 79 -7.13 4.26 2.59
C TRP A 79 -8.06 4.03 3.80
N GLU A 80 -7.91 4.83 4.85
CA GLU A 80 -8.81 4.86 6.00
C GLU A 80 -10.18 5.43 5.65
N GLU A 81 -10.21 6.50 4.84
CA GLU A 81 -11.44 7.14 4.35
C GLU A 81 -12.17 6.28 3.30
N ALA A 82 -11.46 5.36 2.63
CA ALA A 82 -12.03 4.55 1.57
C ALA A 82 -13.03 3.51 2.12
N VAL A 83 -14.25 3.56 1.59
CA VAL A 83 -15.36 2.68 1.97
C VAL A 83 -15.63 1.66 0.87
N GLY A 84 -16.05 0.46 1.27
CA GLY A 84 -16.47 -0.60 0.36
C GLY A 84 -15.54 -1.79 0.36
N PHE A 85 -15.85 -2.76 -0.50
CA PHE A 85 -15.08 -4.00 -0.58
C PHE A 85 -13.66 -3.82 -1.16
N PRO A 86 -13.47 -3.11 -2.29
CA PRO A 86 -12.17 -3.10 -2.94
C PRO A 86 -11.02 -2.56 -2.05
N PRO A 87 -11.19 -1.46 -1.29
CA PRO A 87 -10.15 -0.99 -0.36
C PRO A 87 -9.83 -1.99 0.76
N LEU A 88 -10.84 -2.71 1.26
CA LEU A 88 -10.67 -3.75 2.28
C LEU A 88 -9.94 -4.98 1.72
N TYR A 89 -10.23 -5.36 0.48
CA TYR A 89 -9.50 -6.41 -0.21
C TYR A 89 -8.02 -6.01 -0.34
N HIS A 90 -7.72 -4.82 -0.88
CA HIS A 90 -6.34 -4.33 -0.96
C HIS A 90 -5.65 -4.34 0.40
N LEU A 91 -6.37 -3.97 1.47
CA LEU A 91 -5.83 -3.98 2.84
C LEU A 91 -5.47 -5.41 3.29
N ALA A 92 -6.29 -6.41 2.96
CA ALA A 92 -5.99 -7.81 3.25
C ALA A 92 -4.76 -8.31 2.47
N LEU A 93 -4.67 -8.01 1.17
CA LEU A 93 -3.50 -8.34 0.36
C LEU A 93 -2.23 -7.72 0.94
N PHE A 94 -2.30 -6.42 1.26
CA PHE A 94 -1.19 -5.68 1.84
C PHE A 94 -0.77 -6.24 3.20
N PHE A 95 -1.73 -6.53 4.08
CA PHE A 95 -1.44 -7.12 5.39
C PHE A 95 -0.78 -8.50 5.26
N VAL A 96 -1.31 -9.37 4.40
CA VAL A 96 -0.73 -10.70 4.19
C VAL A 96 0.66 -10.63 3.57
N GLY A 97 0.87 -9.73 2.59
CA GLY A 97 2.15 -9.57 1.89
C GLY A 97 3.24 -8.89 2.73
N GLU A 98 2.91 -7.80 3.42
CA GLU A 98 3.90 -6.97 4.10
C GLU A 98 4.09 -7.33 5.58
N SER A 99 3.11 -7.95 6.24
CA SER A 99 3.22 -8.22 7.69
C SER A 99 4.41 -9.10 8.09
N PRO A 100 4.88 -10.10 7.30
CA PRO A 100 6.08 -10.85 7.66
C PRO A 100 7.33 -9.96 7.74
N GLY A 101 7.48 -9.02 6.80
CA GLY A 101 8.63 -8.13 6.73
C GLY A 101 8.57 -6.99 7.75
N LEU A 102 7.37 -6.48 8.03
CA LEU A 102 7.17 -5.36 8.96
C LEU A 102 6.96 -5.79 10.42
N ALA A 103 6.81 -7.08 10.70
CA ALA A 103 6.56 -7.56 12.06
C ALA A 103 7.73 -7.31 13.01
N GLU A 104 8.94 -7.62 12.55
CA GLU A 104 10.15 -7.42 13.34
C GLU A 104 10.47 -5.92 13.42
N PRO A 105 10.74 -5.36 14.61
CA PRO A 105 11.09 -3.95 14.76
C PRO A 105 12.49 -3.61 14.23
N VAL A 106 13.18 -4.59 13.62
CA VAL A 106 14.55 -4.43 13.15
C VAL A 106 14.55 -3.79 11.76
N GLU A 107 14.78 -2.49 11.72
CA GLU A 107 14.89 -1.68 10.49
C GLU A 107 15.91 -2.27 9.50
N GLU A 108 16.94 -2.97 9.98
CA GLU A 108 17.95 -3.64 9.14
C GLU A 108 17.34 -4.69 8.18
N VAL A 109 16.21 -5.28 8.56
CA VAL A 109 15.51 -6.33 7.80
C VAL A 109 14.42 -5.74 6.89
N TRP A 110 14.04 -4.48 7.08
CA TRP A 110 12.98 -3.87 6.28
C TRP A 110 13.47 -3.57 4.86
N PRO A 111 12.57 -3.68 3.86
CA PRO A 111 12.82 -3.12 2.54
C PRO A 111 13.35 -1.69 2.64
N GLU A 112 14.42 -1.39 1.89
CA GLU A 112 15.08 -0.07 1.92
C GLU A 112 14.10 1.09 1.73
N ALA A 113 13.11 0.89 0.86
CA ALA A 113 12.02 1.83 0.63
C ALA A 113 11.33 2.28 1.93
N TRP A 114 11.05 1.35 2.85
CA TRP A 114 10.32 1.62 4.10
C TRP A 114 11.16 2.30 5.18
N ARG A 115 12.48 2.34 5.03
CA ARG A 115 13.38 3.00 5.99
C ARG A 115 13.49 4.50 5.78
N ARG A 116 13.13 5.01 4.60
CA ARG A 116 13.33 6.41 4.25
C ARG A 116 12.25 7.30 4.89
N GLY A 117 12.64 8.49 5.33
CA GLY A 117 11.71 9.51 5.80
C GLY A 117 10.78 9.03 6.92
N GLN A 118 9.48 9.25 6.76
CA GLN A 118 8.44 8.86 7.71
C GLN A 118 7.77 7.53 7.35
N TRP A 119 8.29 6.77 6.38
CA TRP A 119 7.73 5.46 6.00
C TRP A 119 7.71 4.40 7.11
N PRO A 120 8.53 4.48 8.17
CA PRO A 120 8.34 3.62 9.33
C PRO A 120 6.97 3.74 10.03
N LEU A 121 6.25 4.85 9.82
CA LEU A 121 4.87 5.01 10.31
C LEU A 121 3.90 3.99 9.71
N LEU A 122 4.21 3.43 8.53
CA LEU A 122 3.42 2.40 7.86
C LEU A 122 3.23 1.17 8.74
N ARG A 123 4.26 0.77 9.49
CA ARG A 123 4.18 -0.34 10.43
C ARG A 123 3.19 -0.06 11.57
N ALA A 124 3.31 1.12 12.18
CA ALA A 124 2.43 1.52 13.28
C ALA A 124 0.96 1.56 12.82
N TRP A 125 0.71 2.03 11.60
CA TRP A 125 -0.61 2.01 10.98
C TRP A 125 -1.12 0.60 10.69
N LEU A 126 -0.29 -0.26 10.11
CA LEU A 126 -0.68 -1.62 9.72
C LEU A 126 -1.08 -2.49 10.92
N PHE A 127 -0.37 -2.32 12.05
CA PHE A 127 -0.63 -3.05 13.29
C PHE A 127 -1.47 -2.24 14.31
N SER A 128 -2.11 -1.15 13.87
CA SER A 128 -3.01 -0.40 14.73
C SER A 128 -4.30 -1.18 15.03
N PRO A 129 -4.96 -0.93 16.18
CA PRO A 129 -6.23 -1.57 16.49
C PRO A 129 -7.32 -1.34 15.44
N SER A 130 -7.40 -0.13 14.86
CA SER A 130 -8.39 0.21 13.83
C SER A 130 -8.19 -0.60 12.55
N THR A 131 -6.96 -0.75 12.08
CA THR A 131 -6.63 -1.60 10.92
C THR A 131 -6.94 -3.06 11.22
N TYR A 132 -6.57 -3.54 12.40
CA TYR A 132 -6.85 -4.91 12.84
C TYR A 132 -8.37 -5.20 12.87
N ASP A 133 -9.18 -4.30 13.42
CA ASP A 133 -10.64 -4.45 13.48
C ASP A 133 -11.28 -4.53 12.10
N ARG A 134 -10.82 -3.72 11.13
CA ARG A 134 -11.27 -3.79 9.72
C ARG A 134 -10.97 -5.15 9.10
N LEU A 135 -9.75 -5.65 9.29
CA LEU A 135 -9.32 -6.95 8.76
C LEU A 135 -10.07 -8.11 9.43
N MET A 136 -10.32 -8.02 10.74
CA MET A 136 -11.12 -8.99 11.48
C MET A 136 -12.58 -9.01 11.01
N ALA A 137 -13.17 -7.82 10.77
CA ALA A 137 -14.53 -7.71 10.23
C ALA A 137 -14.62 -8.35 8.84
N LEU A 138 -13.66 -8.05 7.96
CA LEU A 138 -13.54 -8.67 6.64
C LEU A 138 -13.44 -10.21 6.74
N SER A 139 -12.53 -10.73 7.56
CA SER A 139 -12.31 -12.17 7.77
C SER A 139 -13.55 -12.90 8.32
N ARG A 140 -14.42 -12.22 9.08
CA ARG A 140 -15.64 -12.80 9.64
C ARG A 140 -16.86 -12.67 8.75
N GLN A 141 -17.07 -11.49 8.17
CA GLN A 141 -18.34 -11.12 7.53
C GLN A 141 -18.33 -11.35 6.02
N ARG A 142 -17.14 -11.26 5.40
CA ARG A 142 -17.01 -11.23 3.95
C ARG A 142 -15.92 -12.19 3.45
N ARG A 143 -15.60 -13.21 4.25
CA ARG A 143 -14.59 -14.23 3.93
C ARG A 143 -14.83 -14.89 2.58
N GLN A 144 -16.09 -15.19 2.27
CA GLN A 144 -16.52 -15.84 1.03
C GLN A 144 -16.30 -14.99 -0.23
N GLU A 145 -16.06 -13.68 -0.07
CA GLU A 145 -15.77 -12.78 -1.19
C GLU A 145 -14.28 -12.70 -1.51
N LEU A 146 -13.42 -13.24 -0.63
CA LEU A 146 -11.98 -13.35 -0.86
C LEU A 146 -11.65 -14.69 -1.54
N PRO A 147 -10.58 -14.76 -2.36
CA PRO A 147 -10.00 -16.03 -2.74
C PRO A 147 -9.62 -16.85 -1.51
N ALA A 148 -9.80 -18.17 -1.59
CA ALA A 148 -9.59 -19.08 -0.46
C ALA A 148 -8.18 -18.92 0.16
N GLU A 149 -7.16 -18.84 -0.68
CA GLU A 149 -5.76 -18.67 -0.27
C GLU A 149 -5.56 -17.38 0.54
N LEU A 150 -6.12 -16.26 0.08
CA LEU A 150 -6.04 -14.98 0.79
C LEU A 150 -6.82 -15.03 2.10
N ALA A 151 -8.01 -15.64 2.12
CA ALA A 151 -8.81 -15.78 3.32
C ALA A 151 -8.11 -16.62 4.41
N GLU A 152 -7.45 -17.71 4.00
CA GLU A 152 -6.67 -18.58 4.89
C GLU A 152 -5.45 -17.85 5.43
N ALA A 153 -4.65 -17.24 4.56
CA ALA A 153 -3.46 -16.49 4.96
C ALA A 153 -3.83 -15.33 5.89
N LEU A 154 -4.89 -14.57 5.58
CA LEU A 154 -5.37 -13.49 6.42
C LEU A 154 -5.75 -14.01 7.82
N SER A 155 -6.49 -15.12 7.89
CA SER A 155 -6.88 -15.70 9.18
C SER A 155 -5.67 -16.15 9.99
N PHE A 156 -4.68 -16.76 9.34
CA PHE A 156 -3.42 -17.16 9.96
C PHE A 156 -2.69 -15.97 10.57
N PHE A 157 -2.46 -14.91 9.78
CA PHE A 157 -1.72 -13.74 10.26
C PHE A 157 -2.47 -12.96 11.33
N LEU A 158 -3.80 -12.81 11.24
CA LEU A 158 -4.58 -12.16 12.29
C LEU A 158 -4.46 -12.89 13.64
N ASN A 159 -4.47 -14.22 13.63
CA ASN A 159 -4.29 -15.01 14.85
C ASN A 159 -2.89 -14.83 15.46
N GLN A 160 -1.85 -14.72 14.64
CA GLN A 160 -0.47 -14.53 15.11
C GLN A 160 -0.16 -13.09 15.55
N ARG A 161 -0.82 -12.11 14.94
CA ARG A 161 -0.51 -10.67 15.10
C ARG A 161 -1.56 -9.93 15.91
N ARG A 162 -2.26 -10.64 16.80
CA ARG A 162 -3.27 -10.04 17.67
C ARG A 162 -2.63 -8.92 18.51
N PRO A 163 -3.16 -7.69 18.49
CA PRO A 163 -2.69 -6.61 19.35
C PRO A 163 -2.77 -7.05 20.82
N LEU A 164 -1.65 -6.95 21.53
CA LEU A 164 -1.63 -7.06 22.98
C LEU A 164 -2.17 -5.71 23.49
N PHE A 165 -3.44 -5.70 23.89
CA PHE A 165 -4.03 -4.56 24.58
C PHE A 165 -3.39 -4.37 25.95
#